data_AF-A0A8T3QGM8-F1
#
_entry.id   AF-A0A8T3QGM8-F1
#
_cell.length_a   1.000
_cell.length_b   1.000
_cell.length_c   1.000
_cell.angle_alpha   90.00
_cell.angle_beta   90.00
_cell.angle_gamma   90.00
#
_symmetry.space_group_name_H-M   'P 1'
#
loop_
_entity.id
_entity.type
_entity.pdbx_description
1 polymer ?
#
loop_
_entity_poly.entity_id
_entity_poly.type
_entity_poly.pdbx_seq_one_letter_code
_entity_poly.pdbx_strand_id
1 'polypeptide(L)'
;MHMQIRVKIPSQSPPSVAKLLGLLAAEGVNLKGAGGSNVEFHGEFAIAVDHDHEDLAFGVLDRNGYEFRTFEVGVNPELRLCHLTDEPGQLLTCVEETEQENLDKNRGIRDILIGVPTDEGIPVQVFSEGNATEQPDV
;
A
#
# COMPACT_ATOMS: atom_id res chain seq x y z
N MET A 1 10.45 -0.64 -10.86
CA MET A 1 9.92 0.52 -10.09
C MET A 1 9.24 -0.02 -8.85
N HIS A 2 9.36 0.65 -7.70
CA HIS A 2 8.68 0.22 -6.46
C HIS A 2 7.44 1.09 -6.26
N MET A 3 6.34 0.70 -6.90
CA MET A 3 5.07 1.40 -6.81
C MET A 3 4.12 0.70 -5.82
N GLN A 4 3.31 1.49 -5.13
CA GLN A 4 2.18 1.03 -4.33
C GLN A 4 0.88 1.49 -4.99
N ILE A 5 -0.06 0.58 -5.19
CA ILE A 5 -1.42 0.85 -5.63
C ILE A 5 -2.32 0.71 -4.41
N ARG A 6 -3.06 1.77 -4.07
CA ARG A 6 -3.97 1.81 -2.93
C ARG A 6 -5.39 1.80 -3.45
N VAL A 7 -6.07 0.67 -3.30
CA VAL A 7 -7.39 0.41 -3.86
C VAL A 7 -8.43 0.61 -2.76
N LYS A 8 -9.42 1.49 -2.99
CA LYS A 8 -10.62 1.48 -2.17
C LYS A 8 -11.48 0.31 -2.60
N ILE A 9 -11.76 -0.60 -1.69
CA ILE A 9 -12.69 -1.68 -1.99
C ILE A 9 -14.10 -1.08 -1.88
N PRO A 10 -14.85 -0.97 -2.99
CA PRO A 10 -16.17 -0.38 -2.95
C PRO A 10 -17.03 -1.18 -1.97
N SER A 11 -17.93 -0.50 -1.29
CA SER A 11 -18.94 -1.12 -0.43
C SER A 11 -20.01 -1.84 -1.26
N GLN A 12 -19.62 -2.62 -2.26
CA GLN A 12 -20.50 -3.68 -2.78
C GLN A 12 -20.98 -4.44 -1.55
N SER A 13 -22.26 -4.80 -1.45
CA SER A 13 -22.75 -5.55 -0.30
C SER A 13 -22.80 -7.03 -0.67
N PRO A 14 -21.92 -7.89 -0.12
CA PRO A 14 -20.86 -7.58 0.86
C PRO A 14 -19.52 -7.15 0.20
N PRO A 15 -18.70 -6.33 0.89
CA PRO A 15 -17.36 -6.01 0.42
C PRO A 15 -16.55 -7.30 0.32
N SER A 16 -15.61 -7.37 -0.61
CA SER A 16 -14.84 -8.60 -0.81
C SER A 16 -13.47 -8.33 -1.39
N VAL A 17 -12.43 -8.48 -0.55
CA VAL A 17 -11.03 -8.50 -1.01
C VAL A 17 -10.80 -9.66 -1.97
N ALA A 18 -11.39 -10.82 -1.68
CA ALA A 18 -11.25 -12.01 -2.51
C ALA A 18 -11.75 -11.79 -3.94
N LYS A 19 -12.85 -11.03 -4.13
CA LYS A 19 -13.33 -10.67 -5.46
C LYS A 19 -12.32 -9.82 -6.23
N LEU A 20 -11.76 -8.79 -5.60
CA LEU A 20 -10.71 -7.97 -6.20
C LEU A 20 -9.49 -8.81 -6.59
N LEU A 21 -8.98 -9.62 -5.65
CA LEU A 21 -7.84 -10.51 -5.90
C LEU A 21 -8.12 -11.52 -7.02
N GLY A 22 -9.35 -12.04 -7.09
CA GLY A 22 -9.78 -12.94 -8.16
C GLY A 22 -9.76 -12.29 -9.54
N LEU A 23 -10.17 -11.03 -9.64
CA LEU A 23 -10.11 -10.26 -10.90
C LEU A 23 -8.67 -10.01 -11.35
N LEU A 24 -7.78 -9.62 -10.42
CA LEU A 24 -6.36 -9.41 -10.71
C LEU A 24 -5.70 -10.72 -11.16
N ALA A 25 -5.95 -11.82 -10.45
CA ALA A 25 -5.41 -13.13 -10.78
C ALA A 25 -5.92 -13.67 -12.13
N ALA A 26 -7.20 -13.45 -12.46
CA ALA A 26 -7.80 -13.89 -13.72
C ALA A 26 -7.13 -13.23 -14.95
N GLU A 27 -6.60 -12.02 -14.78
CA GLU A 27 -5.89 -11.27 -15.83
C GLU A 27 -4.37 -11.51 -15.78
N GLY A 28 -3.87 -12.35 -14.87
CA GLY A 28 -2.45 -12.66 -14.75
C GLY A 28 -1.62 -11.61 -13.99
N VAL A 29 -2.26 -10.73 -13.22
CA VAL A 29 -1.54 -9.78 -12.36
C VAL A 29 -0.93 -10.54 -11.17
N ASN A 30 0.39 -10.56 -11.09
CA ASN A 30 1.11 -11.16 -9.99
C ASN A 30 1.38 -10.11 -8.90
N LEU A 31 1.04 -10.42 -7.65
CA LEU A 31 1.26 -9.52 -6.52
C LEU A 31 2.62 -9.81 -5.87
N LYS A 32 3.35 -8.75 -5.54
CA LYS A 32 4.64 -8.80 -4.83
C LYS A 32 4.56 -8.29 -3.41
N GLY A 33 3.42 -7.74 -3.00
CA GLY A 33 3.17 -7.38 -1.61
C GLY A 33 1.75 -6.89 -1.44
N ALA A 34 1.26 -6.98 -0.21
CA ALA A 34 -0.07 -6.53 0.15
C ALA A 34 -0.09 -6.03 1.60
N GLY A 35 -1.00 -5.10 1.87
CA GLY A 35 -1.21 -4.49 3.17
C GLY A 35 -2.44 -3.60 3.15
N GLY A 36 -2.47 -2.62 4.04
CA GLY A 36 -3.56 -1.66 4.14
C GLY A 36 -4.25 -1.69 5.49
N SER A 37 -5.29 -0.87 5.62
CA SER A 37 -6.03 -0.65 6.86
C SER A 37 -7.51 -0.52 6.55
N ASN A 38 -8.38 -1.07 7.41
CA ASN A 38 -9.84 -1.04 7.26
C ASN A 38 -10.32 -1.52 5.87
N VAL A 39 -9.67 -2.53 5.31
CA VAL A 39 -9.79 -2.93 3.89
C VAL A 39 -11.24 -3.19 3.42
N GLU A 40 -12.07 -3.83 4.24
CA GLU A 40 -13.51 -4.04 3.94
C GLU A 40 -14.43 -3.07 4.72
N PHE A 41 -13.84 -2.12 5.44
CA PHE A 41 -14.48 -1.14 6.32
C PHE A 41 -14.17 0.29 5.87
N HIS A 42 -14.32 0.57 4.57
CA HIS A 42 -14.10 1.89 3.92
C HIS A 42 -12.65 2.42 3.96
N GLY A 43 -11.68 1.58 4.31
CA GLY A 43 -10.26 1.89 4.17
C GLY A 43 -9.72 1.58 2.77
N GLU A 44 -8.41 1.35 2.71
CA GLU A 44 -7.70 1.07 1.47
C GLU A 44 -6.93 -0.24 1.59
N PHE A 45 -6.96 -1.02 0.51
CA PHE A 45 -6.10 -2.17 0.30
C PHE A 45 -4.88 -1.73 -0.49
N ALA A 46 -3.70 -1.81 0.12
CA ALA A 46 -2.45 -1.48 -0.54
C ALA A 46 -1.86 -2.74 -1.19
N ILE A 47 -1.49 -2.66 -2.46
CA ILE A 47 -0.82 -3.74 -3.19
C ILE A 47 0.41 -3.22 -3.92
N ALA A 48 1.41 -4.08 -4.04
CA ALA A 48 2.52 -3.95 -4.97
C ALA A 48 2.43 -5.10 -5.97
N VAL A 49 2.65 -4.82 -7.26
CA VAL A 49 2.58 -5.80 -8.34
C VAL A 49 3.98 -6.13 -8.86
N ASP A 50 4.09 -7.19 -9.65
CA ASP A 50 5.32 -7.50 -10.37
C ASP A 50 5.70 -6.37 -11.34
N HIS A 51 6.99 -6.30 -11.69
CA HIS A 51 7.43 -5.33 -12.68
C HIS A 51 6.74 -5.59 -14.02
N ASP A 52 6.30 -4.53 -14.69
CA ASP A 52 5.54 -4.53 -15.95
C ASP A 52 4.07 -4.99 -15.83
N HIS A 53 3.58 -5.27 -14.62
CA HIS A 53 2.17 -5.61 -14.37
C HIS A 53 1.34 -4.39 -13.93
N GLU A 54 1.94 -3.19 -13.84
CA GLU A 54 1.30 -1.95 -13.41
C GLU A 54 0.11 -1.57 -14.31
N ASP A 55 0.36 -1.41 -15.61
CA ASP A 55 -0.66 -1.04 -16.59
C ASP A 55 -1.78 -2.07 -16.69
N LEU A 56 -1.42 -3.35 -16.56
CA LEU A 56 -2.39 -4.43 -16.51
C LEU A 56 -3.30 -4.31 -15.29
N ALA A 57 -2.71 -4.11 -14.10
CA ALA A 57 -3.45 -3.93 -12.86
C ALA A 57 -4.40 -2.72 -12.92
N PHE A 58 -3.92 -1.56 -13.42
CA PHE A 58 -4.77 -0.38 -13.65
C PHE A 58 -5.93 -0.70 -14.57
N GLY A 59 -5.65 -1.37 -15.69
CA GLY A 59 -6.66 -1.79 -16.65
C GLY A 59 -7.70 -2.78 -16.10
N VAL A 60 -7.38 -3.55 -15.06
CA VAL A 60 -8.35 -4.38 -14.33
C VAL A 60 -9.20 -3.52 -13.39
N LEU A 61 -8.56 -2.68 -12.60
CA LEU A 61 -9.21 -1.83 -11.60
C LEU A 61 -10.22 -0.87 -12.25
N ASP A 62 -9.80 -0.17 -13.29
CA ASP A 62 -10.64 0.81 -14.01
C ASP A 62 -11.86 0.15 -14.65
N ARG A 63 -11.67 -0.96 -15.37
CA ARG A 63 -12.78 -1.68 -16.04
C ARG A 63 -13.82 -2.23 -15.08
N ASN A 64 -13.41 -2.53 -13.85
CA ASN A 64 -14.28 -3.06 -12.81
C ASN A 64 -14.76 -1.98 -11.82
N GLY A 65 -14.43 -0.70 -12.08
CA GLY A 65 -14.93 0.44 -11.32
C GLY A 65 -14.34 0.56 -9.91
N TYR A 66 -13.12 0.07 -9.69
CA TYR A 66 -12.41 0.28 -8.43
C TYR A 66 -11.72 1.63 -8.43
N GLU A 67 -11.96 2.44 -7.41
CA GLU A 67 -11.17 3.66 -7.17
C GLU A 67 -9.81 3.29 -6.60
N PHE A 68 -8.73 3.86 -7.14
CA PHE A 68 -7.39 3.65 -6.61
C PHE A 68 -6.51 4.91 -6.73
N ARG A 69 -5.45 4.93 -5.92
CA ARG A 69 -4.37 5.92 -5.96
C ARG A 69 -3.04 5.20 -6.11
N THR A 70 -2.05 5.85 -6.72
CA THR A 70 -0.71 5.30 -6.87
C THR A 70 0.30 6.16 -6.13
N PHE A 71 1.30 5.50 -5.55
CA PHE A 71 2.43 6.14 -4.89
C PHE A 71 3.71 5.45 -5.36
N GLU A 72 4.71 6.22 -5.73
CA GLU A 72 5.99 5.72 -6.21
C GLU A 72 7.12 6.12 -5.25
N VAL A 73 7.96 5.14 -4.89
CA VAL A 73 9.13 5.37 -4.04
C VAL A 73 10.09 6.36 -4.73
N GLY A 74 10.52 7.38 -3.99
CA GLY A 74 11.41 8.43 -4.50
C GLY A 74 10.69 9.59 -5.20
N VAL A 75 9.41 9.41 -5.54
CA VAL A 75 8.54 10.48 -6.08
C VAL A 75 7.60 10.98 -4.99
N ASN A 76 6.95 10.06 -4.27
CA ASN A 76 6.01 10.37 -3.21
C ASN A 76 6.69 10.31 -1.83
N PRO A 77 6.83 11.45 -1.13
CA PRO A 77 7.45 11.47 0.20
C PRO A 77 6.62 10.72 1.26
N GLU A 78 5.37 10.37 0.98
CA GLU A 78 4.47 9.57 1.81
C GLU A 78 4.88 8.10 1.91
N LEU A 79 5.67 7.62 0.95
CA LEU A 79 5.98 6.21 0.81
C LEU A 79 7.49 5.97 1.04
N ARG A 80 7.82 5.34 2.16
CA ARG A 80 9.17 4.82 2.41
C ARG A 80 9.25 3.36 1.97
N LEU A 81 10.39 2.96 1.40
CA LEU A 81 10.73 1.56 1.15
C LEU A 81 11.98 1.18 1.95
N CYS A 82 11.89 0.06 2.67
CA CYS A 82 12.99 -0.60 3.36
C CYS A 82 13.17 -2.00 2.78
N HIS A 83 14.40 -2.52 2.78
CA HIS A 83 14.69 -3.92 2.45
C HIS A 83 15.26 -4.61 3.70
N LEU A 84 14.49 -5.55 4.26
CA LEU A 84 14.88 -6.26 5.49
C LEU A 84 15.55 -7.58 5.16
N THR A 85 16.41 -8.08 6.05
CA THR A 85 17.13 -9.36 5.87
C THR A 85 16.58 -10.49 6.73
N ASP A 86 15.37 -10.34 7.28
CA ASP A 86 14.72 -11.28 8.21
C ASP A 86 15.43 -11.41 9.58
N GLU A 87 15.91 -10.29 10.13
CA GLU A 87 16.49 -10.25 11.48
C GLU A 87 15.61 -9.50 12.50
N PRO A 88 15.60 -9.92 13.77
CA PRO A 88 14.83 -9.25 14.81
C PRO A 88 15.14 -7.74 14.92
N GLY A 89 14.08 -6.92 14.93
CA GLY A 89 14.18 -5.47 15.13
C GLY A 89 14.34 -4.64 13.85
N GLN A 90 14.60 -5.23 12.69
CA GLN A 90 14.78 -4.45 11.46
C GLN A 90 13.52 -3.70 11.02
N LEU A 91 12.33 -4.29 11.21
CA LEU A 91 11.07 -3.61 10.97
C LEU A 91 10.90 -2.40 11.91
N LEU A 92 11.29 -2.54 13.17
CA LEU A 92 11.24 -1.44 14.15
C LEU A 92 12.12 -0.28 13.68
N THR A 93 13.36 -0.55 13.28
CA THR A 93 14.27 0.48 12.76
C THR A 93 13.67 1.23 11.56
N CYS A 94 13.09 0.51 10.59
CA CYS A 94 12.42 1.12 9.44
C CYS A 94 11.24 2.03 9.86
N VAL A 95 10.45 1.59 10.85
CA VAL A 95 9.31 2.36 11.38
C VAL A 95 9.79 3.60 12.12
N GLU A 96 10.76 3.49 13.02
CA GLU A 96 11.32 4.61 13.80
C GLU A 96 11.92 5.69 12.88
N GLU A 97 12.64 5.28 11.83
CA GLU A 97 13.15 6.21 10.81
C GLU A 97 12.01 6.93 10.08
N THR A 98 10.93 6.22 9.75
CA THR A 98 9.75 6.82 9.11
C THR A 98 9.04 7.81 10.04
N GLU A 99 8.88 7.45 11.32
CA GLU A 99 8.31 8.34 12.34
C GLU A 99 9.11 9.63 12.46
N GLN A 100 10.44 9.53 12.52
CA GLN A 100 11.33 10.68 12.61
C GLN A 100 11.20 11.60 11.38
N GLU A 101 11.06 11.04 10.17
CA GLU A 101 10.83 11.82 8.93
C GLU A 101 9.44 12.46 8.85
N ASN A 102 8.47 11.93 9.61
CA ASN A 102 7.10 12.40 9.63
C ASN A 102 6.83 13.51 10.63
N LEU A 103 7.63 13.62 11.70
CA LEU A 103 7.46 14.62 12.77
C LEU A 103 7.31 16.05 12.20
N ASP A 104 8.26 16.48 11.37
CA ASP A 104 8.25 17.84 10.81
C ASP A 104 7.18 18.06 9.72
N LYS A 105 6.56 16.97 9.25
CA LYS A 105 5.56 16.98 8.16
C LYS A 105 4.13 16.83 8.69
N ASN A 106 3.94 16.70 10.00
CA ASN A 106 2.65 16.42 10.64
C ASN A 106 1.93 15.21 10.00
N ARG A 107 2.67 14.12 9.77
CA ARG A 107 2.13 12.87 9.22
C ARG A 107 2.14 11.77 10.27
N GLY A 108 1.21 10.83 10.15
CA GLY A 108 1.22 9.56 10.86
C GLY A 108 1.43 8.41 9.90
N ILE A 109 1.99 7.29 10.38
CA ILE A 109 2.03 6.05 9.61
C ILE A 109 0.60 5.49 9.56
N ARG A 110 0.09 5.28 8.35
CA ARG A 110 -1.27 4.79 8.12
C ARG A 110 -1.31 3.26 8.07
N ASP A 111 -0.38 2.67 7.32
CA ASP A 111 -0.21 1.22 7.23
C ASP A 111 1.19 0.85 6.72
N ILE A 112 1.48 -0.45 6.81
CA ILE A 112 2.71 -1.08 6.38
C ILE A 112 2.31 -2.22 5.43
N LEU A 113 2.98 -2.27 4.28
CA LEU A 113 2.88 -3.36 3.31
C LEU A 113 4.17 -4.17 3.37
N ILE A 114 4.03 -5.48 3.56
CA ILE A 114 5.14 -6.43 3.53
C ILE A 114 5.08 -7.19 2.21
N GLY A 115 6.20 -7.20 1.48
CA GLY A 115 6.30 -7.89 0.22
C GLY A 115 6.89 -9.30 0.33
N VAL A 116 6.92 -9.96 -0.82
CA VAL A 116 7.55 -11.26 -1.02
C VAL A 116 9.07 -11.06 -1.01
N PRO A 117 9.85 -11.94 -0.34
CA PRO A 117 11.31 -11.88 -0.36
C PRO A 117 11.89 -11.85 -1.78
N THR A 118 12.93 -11.04 -1.96
CA THR A 118 13.73 -10.90 -3.18
C THR A 118 15.20 -11.11 -2.86
N ASP A 119 16.07 -11.03 -3.88
CA ASP A 119 17.53 -11.07 -3.69
C ASP A 119 18.07 -9.88 -2.88
N GLU A 120 17.30 -8.78 -2.79
CA GLU A 120 17.63 -7.59 -2.00
C GLU A 120 17.10 -7.67 -0.56
N GLY A 121 16.29 -8.70 -0.24
CA GLY A 121 15.64 -8.90 1.05
C GLY A 121 14.12 -8.84 0.97
N ILE A 122 13.47 -8.60 2.10
CA ILE A 122 12.02 -8.46 2.24
C ILE A 122 11.67 -6.98 2.04
N PRO A 123 11.02 -6.59 0.93
CA PRO A 123 10.63 -5.21 0.72
C PRO A 123 9.48 -4.85 1.66
N VAL A 124 9.63 -3.75 2.38
CA VAL A 124 8.64 -3.19 3.31
C VAL A 124 8.35 -1.77 2.92
N GLN A 125 7.09 -1.51 2.57
CA GLN A 125 6.62 -0.17 2.25
C GLN A 125 5.85 0.41 3.45
N VAL A 126 6.33 1.51 4.00
CA VAL A 126 5.66 2.24 5.08
C VAL A 126 4.97 3.46 4.48
N PHE A 127 3.63 3.46 4.51
CA PHE A 127 2.84 4.56 3.97
C PHE A 127 2.39 5.49 5.10
N SER A 128 2.60 6.78 4.89
CA SER A 128 2.27 7.83 5.85
C SER A 128 1.38 8.89 5.22
N GLU A 129 0.41 9.39 5.97
CA GLU A 129 -0.50 10.45 5.51
C GLU A 129 -0.59 11.56 6.54
N GLY A 130 -1.01 12.74 6.10
CA GLY A 130 -1.26 13.86 7.01
C GLY A 130 -2.28 13.44 8.06
N ASN A 131 -2.02 13.76 9.33
CA ASN A 131 -3.05 13.67 10.34
C ASN A 131 -4.15 14.63 9.91
N ALA A 132 -5.33 14.10 9.54
CA ALA A 132 -6.49 14.94 9.36
C ALA A 132 -6.64 15.72 10.67
N THR A 133 -6.42 17.05 10.62
CA THR A 133 -6.78 17.92 11.73
C THR A 133 -8.21 17.56 12.09
N GLU A 134 -8.45 17.19 13.35
CA GLU A 134 -9.79 17.13 13.92
C GLU A 134 -10.57 18.33 13.34
N GLN A 135 -11.60 18.05 12.54
CA GLN A 135 -12.54 19.10 12.16
C GLN A 135 -13.08 19.64 13.49
N PRO A 136 -12.96 20.95 13.79
CA PRO A 136 -13.68 21.48 14.92
C PRO A 136 -15.16 21.29 14.59
N ASP A 137 -15.85 20.50 15.43
CA ASP A 137 -17.31 20.38 15.38
C ASP A 137 -17.91 21.79 15.34
N VAL A 138 -18.64 22.07 14.25
CA VAL A 138 -19.44 23.30 14.09
C VAL A 138 -20.70 23.18 14.91
#